data_AF-X0X505-F1
#
_entry.id   AF-X0X505-F1
#
_cell.length_a   1.000
_cell.length_b   1.000
_cell.length_c   1.000
_cell.angle_alpha   90.00
_cell.angle_beta   90.00
_cell.angle_gamma   90.00
#
_symmetry.space_group_name_H-M   'P 1'
#
loop_
_entity.id
_entity.type
_entity.pdbx_description
1 polymer ?
#
loop_
_entity_poly.entity_id
_entity_poly.type
_entity_poly.pdbx_seq_one_letter_code
_entity_poly.pdbx_strand_id
1 'polypeptide(L)' 'QVVRLLSPDQVQLNTPLRPCDVKPLTPSQMSFIKGEFVKLGDVITVYEASMPEVTPLNLKETLRRRPKV' A
#
# COMPACT_ATOMS: atom_id res chain seq x y z
N GLN A 1 20.63 8.60 -2.52
CA GLN A 1 21.53 8.02 -3.56
C GLN A 1 21.59 6.49 -3.51
N VAL A 2 21.49 5.84 -2.33
CA VAL A 2 21.51 4.36 -2.16
C VAL A 2 20.53 3.61 -3.08
N VAL A 3 19.31 4.11 -3.27
CA VAL A 3 18.26 3.41 -4.04
C VAL A 3 18.64 3.17 -5.51
N ARG A 4 19.41 4.08 -6.13
CA ARG A 4 19.89 3.90 -7.51
C ARG A 4 20.91 2.77 -7.63
N LEU A 5 21.65 2.49 -6.57
CA LEU A 5 22.63 1.40 -6.53
C LEU A 5 21.96 0.04 -6.39
N LEU A 6 20.84 0.01 -5.67
CA LEU A 6 20.06 -1.20 -5.43
C LEU A 6 19.28 -1.66 -6.66
N SER A 7 19.07 -0.78 -7.64
CA SER A 7 18.35 -1.05 -8.89
C SER A 7 17.05 -1.85 -8.69
N PRO A 8 16.11 -1.35 -7.86
CA PRO A 8 14.89 -2.08 -7.56
C PRO A 8 13.97 -2.15 -8.78
N ASP A 9 13.29 -3.29 -8.96
CA ASP A 9 12.24 -3.44 -9.98
C ASP A 9 10.96 -2.65 -9.62
N GLN A 10 10.67 -2.53 -8.33
CA GLN A 10 9.52 -1.81 -7.80
C GLN A 10 9.84 -1.15 -6.45
N VAL A 11 9.34 0.06 -6.23
CA VAL A 11 9.39 0.78 -4.97
C VAL A 11 7.99 0.86 -4.37
N GLN A 12 7.84 0.45 -3.11
CA GLN A 12 6.56 0.55 -2.40
C GLN A 12 6.65 1.60 -1.28
N LEU A 13 5.77 2.59 -1.32
CA LEU A 13 5.67 3.65 -0.34
C LEU A 13 4.48 3.41 0.58
N ASN A 14 4.77 3.17 1.86
CA ASN A 14 3.77 2.80 2.86
C ASN A 14 3.71 3.80 4.01
N THR A 15 2.50 3.99 4.53
CA THR A 15 2.23 4.72 5.77
C THR A 15 1.23 3.91 6.60
N PRO A 16 1.28 3.96 7.95
CA PRO A 16 0.33 3.21 8.77
C PRO A 16 -1.10 3.69 8.55
N LEU A 17 -1.94 2.88 7.88
CA LEU A 17 -3.39 3.13 7.75
C LEU A 17 -4.20 2.53 8.91
N ARG A 18 -3.60 1.61 9.66
CA ARG A 18 -4.22 1.06 10.86
C ARG A 18 -4.30 2.16 11.92
N PRO A 19 -5.41 2.26 12.67
CA PRO A 19 -5.48 3.11 13.85
C PRO A 19 -4.32 2.79 14.81
N CYS A 20 -3.42 3.74 14.98
CA CYS A 20 -2.27 3.69 15.88
C CYS A 20 -1.88 5.13 16.24
N ASP A 21 -0.96 5.28 17.20
CA ASP A 21 -0.56 6.61 17.71
C ASP A 21 0.18 7.46 16.66
N VAL A 22 0.66 6.85 15.58
CA VAL A 22 1.36 7.52 14.48
C VAL A 22 0.36 7.94 13.42
N LYS A 23 0.31 9.24 13.12
CA LYS A 23 -0.55 9.77 12.07
C LYS A 23 -0.05 9.35 10.68
N PRO A 24 -0.93 8.90 9.78
CA PRO A 24 -0.55 8.62 8.41
C PRO A 24 -0.15 9.89 7.67
N LEU A 25 0.76 9.75 6.71
CA LEU A 25 0.99 10.76 5.69
C LEU A 25 -0.29 10.96 4.88
N THR A 26 -0.62 12.19 4.51
CA THR A 26 -1.78 12.43 3.64
C THR A 26 -1.50 11.94 2.22
N PRO A 27 -2.55 11.68 1.40
CA PRO A 27 -2.35 11.32 -0.01
C PRO A 27 -1.50 12.34 -0.77
N SER A 28 -1.65 13.64 -0.50
CA SER A 28 -0.84 14.70 -1.13
C SER A 28 0.62 14.65 -0.71
N GLN A 29 0.92 14.39 0.57
CA GLN A 29 2.28 14.20 1.06
C GLN A 29 2.92 12.96 0.43
N MET A 30 2.15 11.87 0.33
CA MET A 30 2.60 10.63 -0.31
C MET A 30 2.90 10.85 -1.80
N SER A 31 2.05 11.62 -2.50
CA SER A 31 2.25 11.96 -3.91
C SER A 31 3.52 12.80 -4.14
N PHE A 32 3.80 13.75 -3.25
CA PHE A 32 5.07 14.50 -3.27
C PHE A 32 6.27 13.56 -3.11
N ILE A 33 6.25 12.66 -2.12
CA ILE A 33 7.32 11.69 -1.89
C ILE A 33 7.48 10.75 -3.11
N LYS A 34 6.38 10.28 -3.69
CA LYS A 34 6.38 9.45 -4.91
C LYS A 34 7.15 10.13 -6.05
N GLY A 35 7.05 11.46 -6.17
CA GLY A 35 7.80 12.28 -7.13
C GLY A 35 9.32 12.06 -7.11
N GLU A 36 9.89 11.83 -5.93
CA GLU A 36 11.33 11.60 -5.75
C GLU A 36 11.80 10.26 -6.34
N PHE A 37 10.88 9.30 -6.53
CA PHE A 37 11.17 7.95 -7.00
C PHE A 37 10.77 7.70 -8.46
N VAL A 38 10.16 8.67 -9.16
CA VAL A 38 9.65 8.49 -10.54
C VAL A 38 10.74 8.02 -11.53
N LYS A 39 12.00 8.37 -11.29
CA LYS A 39 13.14 7.97 -12.15
C LYS A 39 13.63 6.54 -11.90
N LEU A 40 13.01 5.79 -11.00
CA LEU A 40 13.44 4.45 -10.58
C LEU A 40 12.51 3.34 -11.10
N GLY A 41 11.51 3.67 -11.91
CA GLY A 41 10.58 2.68 -12.49
C GLY A 41 9.24 2.67 -11.78
N ASP A 42 8.75 1.47 -11.44
CA ASP A 42 7.42 1.28 -10.86
C ASP A 42 7.39 1.71 -9.38
N VAL A 43 6.50 2.64 -9.04
CA VAL A 43 6.34 3.15 -7.68
C VAL A 43 4.88 3.07 -7.27
N ILE A 44 4.58 2.24 -6.28
CA ILE A 44 3.24 1.99 -5.77
C ILE A 44 3.11 2.59 -4.37
N THR A 45 1.96 3.20 -4.09
CA THR A 45 1.65 3.70 -2.75
C THR A 45 0.55 2.89 -2.09
N VAL A 46 0.52 2.88 -0.76
CA VAL A 46 -0.56 2.23 0.02
C VAL A 46 -1.97 2.74 -0.34
N TYR A 47 -2.09 3.91 -0.95
CA TYR A 47 -3.37 4.50 -1.39
C TYR A 47 -3.82 4.04 -2.77
N GLU A 48 -2.89 3.65 -3.63
CA GLU A 48 -3.14 3.25 -5.02
C GLU A 48 -3.11 1.72 -5.20
N ALA A 49 -2.70 0.99 -4.16
CA ALA A 49 -2.62 -0.47 -4.19
C ALA A 49 -4.00 -1.08 -4.48
N SER A 50 -4.09 -1.88 -5.54
CA SER A 50 -5.32 -2.55 -5.92
C SER A 50 -5.70 -3.63 -4.90
N MET A 51 -6.98 -3.69 -4.55
CA MET A 51 -7.50 -4.83 -3.82
C MET A 51 -7.81 -5.95 -4.81
N PRO A 52 -7.16 -7.12 -4.70
CA PRO A 52 -7.51 -8.25 -5.54
C PRO A 52 -8.93 -8.72 -5.20
N GLU A 53 -9.73 -9.02 -6.23
CA GLU A 53 -11.00 -9.70 -6.03
C GLU A 53 -10.73 -11.12 -5.52
N VAL A 54 -11.29 -11.45 -4.36
CA VAL A 54 -11.12 -12.75 -3.71
C VAL A 54 -12.47 -13.44 -3.51
N THR A 55 -12.59 -14.65 -4.04
CA THR A 55 -13.77 -15.49 -3.85
C THR A 55 -13.55 -16.41 -2.64
N PRO A 56 -14.37 -16.33 -1.58
CA PRO A 56 -14.21 -17.19 -0.42
C PRO A 56 -14.56 -18.64 -0.77
N LEU A 57 -13.72 -19.59 -0.34
CA LEU A 57 -13.99 -21.03 -0.48
C LEU A 57 -15.30 -21.44 0.22
N ASN A 58 -15.59 -20.85 1.39
CA ASN A 58 -16.86 -21.02 2.10
C ASN A 58 -17.35 -19.69 2.65
N LEU A 59 -18.35 -19.10 1.99
CA LEU A 59 -18.93 -17.81 2.37
C LEU A 59 -19.54 -17.84 3.78
N LYS A 60 -20.24 -18.92 4.15
CA LYS A 60 -20.93 -19.03 5.45
C LYS A 60 -19.93 -19.07 6.60
N GLU A 61 -18.87 -19.86 6.47
CA GLU A 61 -17.81 -19.92 7.49
C GLU A 61 -17.02 -18.60 7.55
N THR A 62 -16.74 -17.99 6.39
CA THR A 62 -16.05 -16.69 6.30
C THR A 62 -16.82 -15.60 7.04
N LEU A 63 -18.13 -15.49 6.82
CA LEU A 63 -18.99 -14.52 7.51
C LEU A 63 -19.11 -14.80 9.01
N ARG A 64 -19.03 -16.06 9.46
CA ARG A 64 -19.02 -16.39 10.90
C ARG A 64 -17.76 -15.86 11.59
N ARG A 65 -16.59 -15.95 10.94
CA ARG A 65 -15.29 -15.53 11.49
C ARG A 65 -15.02 -14.04 11.30
N ARG A 66 -15.53 -13.46 10.22
CA ARG A 66 -15.41 -12.06 9.83
C ARG A 66 -16.79 -11.53 9.44
N PRO A 67 -17.68 -11.30 10.42
CA PRO A 67 -18.93 -10.59 10.14
C PRO A 67 -18.58 -9.24 9.52
N LYS A 68 -19.32 -8.82 8.49
CA LYS A 68 -19.04 -7.56 7.78
C LYS A 68 -18.90 -6.43 8.80
N VAL A 69 -17.72 -5.81 8.84
CA VAL A 69 -17.48 -4.51 9.48
C VAL A 69 -17.82 -3.44 8.47
#